data_AF-A0A9E5PIK8-F1
#
_entry.id   AF-A0A9E5PIK8-F1
#
_cell.length_a   1.000
_cell.length_b   1.000
_cell.length_c   1.000
_cell.angle_alpha   90.00
_cell.angle_beta   90.00
_cell.angle_gamma   90.00
#
_symmetry.space_group_name_H-M   'P 1'
#
loop_
_entity.id
_entity.type
_entity.pdbx_description
1 polymer ?
#
loop_
_entity_poly.entity_id
_entity_poly.type
_entity_poly.pdbx_seq_one_letter_code
_entity_poly.pdbx_strand_id
1 'polypeptide(L)'
;AKPSVTVVRETFTTPDGRACVRTGVIAGVVAEPFTAGRVRPHERTHAGPKQDRLSLLRATQATCEVLLMLARDESGELQRLLDSATAREPDTSAALRGVRLE
;
A
#
# COMPACT_ATOMS: atom_id res chain seq x y z
N ALA A 1 -1.59 -11.39 14.09
CA ALA A 1 -0.85 -10.14 13.79
C ALA A 1 -1.66 -8.97 14.35
N LYS A 2 -0.99 -7.94 14.88
CA LYS A 2 -1.67 -6.69 15.25
C LYS A 2 -1.80 -5.83 13.99
N PRO A 3 -2.90 -5.07 13.81
CA PRO A 3 -2.97 -4.07 12.77
C PRO A 3 -1.77 -3.11 12.87
N SER A 4 -1.20 -2.77 11.72
CA SER A 4 -0.07 -1.85 11.64
C SER A 4 -0.29 -0.90 10.48
N VAL A 5 0.20 0.32 10.61
CA VAL A 5 0.15 1.35 9.58
C VAL A 5 1.58 1.88 9.41
N THR A 6 2.05 1.90 8.18
CA THR A 6 3.34 2.48 7.80
C THR A 6 3.08 3.59 6.81
N VAL A 7 3.61 4.78 7.10
CA VAL A 7 3.60 5.89 6.14
C VAL A 7 4.66 5.62 5.09
N VAL A 8 4.32 5.83 3.82
CA VAL A 8 5.25 5.64 2.70
C VAL A 8 5.16 6.86 1.79
N ARG A 9 6.32 7.40 1.41
CA ARG A 9 6.45 8.42 0.38
C ARG A 9 7.17 7.83 -0.83
N GLU A 10 6.56 7.98 -1.99
CA GLU A 10 7.09 7.55 -3.26
C GLU A 10 7.45 8.76 -4.12
N THR A 11 8.69 8.84 -4.58
CA THR A 11 9.14 9.84 -5.56
C THR A 11 9.40 9.15 -6.89
N PHE A 12 8.77 9.62 -7.96
CA PHE A 12 8.86 9.03 -9.30
C PHE A 12 8.68 10.09 -10.39
N THR A 13 9.06 9.72 -11.62
CA THR A 13 8.84 10.55 -12.81
C THR A 13 7.73 9.94 -13.66
N THR A 14 6.76 10.75 -14.06
CA THR A 14 5.68 10.33 -14.96
C THR A 14 6.18 10.19 -16.41
N PRO A 15 5.45 9.49 -17.30
CA PRO A 15 5.88 9.30 -18.69
C PRO A 15 6.11 10.60 -19.48
N ASP A 16 5.47 11.71 -19.07
CA ASP A 16 5.65 13.05 -19.63
C ASP A 16 6.80 13.85 -18.97
N GLY A 17 7.61 13.22 -18.11
CA GLY A 17 8.81 13.80 -17.53
C GLY A 17 8.60 14.62 -16.26
N ARG A 18 7.39 14.68 -15.70
CA ARG A 18 7.13 15.42 -14.45
C ARG A 18 7.59 14.63 -13.23
N ALA A 19 8.30 15.28 -12.33
CA ALA A 19 8.59 14.73 -11.00
C ALA A 19 7.31 14.76 -10.15
N CYS A 20 6.99 13.66 -9.51
CA CYS A 20 5.81 13.50 -8.65
C CYS A 20 6.21 12.87 -7.32
N VAL A 21 5.50 13.29 -6.27
CA VAL A 21 5.58 12.70 -4.94
C VAL A 21 4.19 12.22 -4.57
N ARG A 22 4.09 10.97 -4.10
CA ARG A 22 2.88 10.39 -3.54
C ARG A 22 3.17 9.96 -2.11
N THR A 23 2.46 10.56 -1.15
CA THR A 23 2.52 10.14 0.25
C THR A 23 1.22 9.42 0.59
N GLY A 24 1.33 8.28 1.27
CA GLY A 24 0.17 7.50 1.70
C GLY A 24 0.52 6.58 2.84
N VAL A 25 -0.34 5.59 3.07
CA VAL A 25 -0.12 4.57 4.09
C VAL A 25 -0.27 3.17 3.52
N ILE A 26 0.55 2.26 4.01
CA ILE A 26 0.36 0.82 3.86
C ILE A 26 -0.15 0.29 5.20
N ALA A 27 -1.33 -0.33 5.17
CA ALA A 27 -1.96 -0.88 6.36
C ALA A 27 -2.01 -2.42 6.29
N GLY A 28 -1.48 -3.07 7.34
CA GLY A 28 -1.68 -4.48 7.58
C GLY A 28 -3.02 -4.71 8.28
N VAL A 29 -3.93 -5.43 7.64
CA VAL A 29 -5.23 -5.80 8.22
C VAL A 29 -5.24 -7.24 8.69
N VAL A 30 -6.11 -7.54 9.66
CA VAL A 30 -6.28 -8.91 10.15
C VAL A 30 -7.02 -9.73 9.09
N ALA A 31 -6.46 -10.88 8.74
CA ALA A 31 -7.14 -11.85 7.88
C ALA A 31 -8.36 -12.42 8.60
N GLU A 32 -9.48 -12.49 7.89
CA GLU A 32 -10.75 -12.95 8.43
C GLU A 32 -11.40 -13.97 7.48
N PRO A 33 -12.32 -14.82 7.99
CA PRO A 33 -13.12 -15.67 7.13
C PRO A 33 -13.86 -14.85 6.08
N PHE A 34 -13.86 -15.33 4.83
CA PHE A 34 -14.56 -14.65 3.73
C PHE A 34 -16.06 -14.42 4.02
N THR A 35 -16.66 -15.32 4.81
CA THR A 35 -18.07 -15.23 5.26
C THR A 35 -18.35 -14.05 6.19
N ALA A 36 -17.33 -13.40 6.77
CA ALA A 36 -17.51 -12.22 7.60
C ALA A 36 -17.96 -10.98 6.79
N GLY A 37 -17.63 -10.94 5.49
CA GLY A 37 -18.13 -9.92 4.57
C GLY A 37 -17.69 -8.47 4.84
N ARG A 38 -16.71 -8.21 5.72
CA ARG A 38 -16.23 -6.83 5.96
C ARG A 38 -15.35 -6.34 4.82
N VAL A 39 -14.52 -7.20 4.25
CA VAL A 39 -13.82 -6.93 2.98
C VAL A 39 -14.74 -7.28 1.80
N ARG A 40 -15.14 -6.26 1.04
CA ARG A 40 -16.03 -6.43 -0.12
C ARG A 40 -15.23 -6.76 -1.38
N PRO A 41 -15.64 -7.76 -2.18
CA PRO A 41 -15.02 -8.01 -3.47
C PRO A 41 -15.35 -6.86 -4.44
N HIS A 42 -14.34 -6.38 -5.17
CA HIS A 42 -14.53 -5.42 -6.27
C HIS A 42 -14.63 -6.13 -7.64
N GLU A 43 -14.23 -7.41 -7.70
CA GLU A 43 -14.30 -8.27 -8.88
C GLU A 43 -14.46 -9.75 -8.47
N ARG A 44 -14.75 -10.62 -9.45
CA ARG A 44 -14.79 -12.07 -9.27
C ARG A 44 -13.45 -12.70 -9.66
N THR A 45 -12.61 -13.00 -8.67
CA THR A 45 -11.34 -13.72 -8.92
C THR A 45 -11.56 -15.24 -9.05
N HIS A 46 -11.06 -15.83 -10.14
CA HIS A 46 -11.13 -17.27 -10.43
C HIS A 46 -10.17 -18.10 -9.54
N ALA A 47 -10.31 -19.44 -9.57
CA ALA A 47 -9.56 -20.34 -8.69
C ALA A 47 -8.05 -20.33 -8.96
N GLY A 48 -7.62 -20.34 -10.22
CA GLY A 48 -6.19 -20.32 -10.59
C GLY A 48 -5.43 -19.12 -9.99
N PRO A 49 -5.85 -17.87 -10.27
CA PRO A 49 -5.20 -16.70 -9.69
C PRO A 49 -5.16 -16.68 -8.15
N LYS A 50 -6.18 -17.25 -7.47
CA LYS A 50 -6.18 -17.38 -6.01
C LYS A 50 -5.08 -18.36 -5.53
N GLN A 51 -4.91 -19.47 -6.22
CA GLN A 51 -3.90 -20.48 -5.89
C GLN A 51 -2.49 -19.96 -6.11
N ASP A 52 -2.25 -19.25 -7.22
CA ASP A 52 -0.96 -18.66 -7.53
C ASP A 52 -0.55 -17.64 -6.47
N ARG A 53 -1.47 -16.73 -6.11
CA ARG A 53 -1.21 -15.69 -5.10
C ARG A 53 -0.99 -16.28 -3.70
N LEU A 54 -1.72 -17.34 -3.34
CA LEU A 54 -1.48 -18.08 -2.09
C LEU A 54 -0.11 -18.77 -2.10
N SER A 55 0.30 -19.33 -3.24
CA SER A 55 1.60 -19.98 -3.38
C SER A 55 2.74 -18.98 -3.27
N LEU A 56 2.61 -17.81 -3.90
CA LEU A 56 3.56 -16.71 -3.77
C LEU A 56 3.69 -16.25 -2.32
N LEU A 57 2.56 -15.98 -1.64
CA LEU A 57 2.55 -15.57 -0.24
C LEU A 57 3.23 -16.59 0.67
N ARG A 58 3.02 -17.90 0.44
CA ARG A 58 3.67 -18.97 1.20
C ARG A 58 5.16 -19.06 0.92
N ALA A 59 5.60 -18.85 -0.32
CA ALA A 59 7.01 -18.92 -0.69
C ALA A 59 7.81 -17.73 -0.16
N THR A 60 7.25 -16.52 -0.19
CA THR A 60 7.94 -15.29 0.20
C THR A 60 7.71 -14.89 1.65
N GLN A 61 6.65 -15.42 2.29
CA GLN A 61 6.14 -14.95 3.58
C GLN A 61 5.82 -13.44 3.57
N ALA A 62 5.57 -12.85 2.39
CA ALA A 62 5.32 -11.43 2.20
C ALA A 62 4.22 -11.20 1.15
N THR A 63 3.42 -10.16 1.35
CA THR A 63 2.47 -9.70 0.33
C THR A 63 3.19 -8.77 -0.63
N CYS A 64 3.38 -9.23 -1.88
CA CYS A 64 4.11 -8.50 -2.93
C CYS A 64 3.21 -7.59 -3.78
N GLU A 65 1.93 -7.48 -3.44
CA GLU A 65 0.93 -6.73 -4.19
C GLU A 65 0.18 -5.80 -3.24
N VAL A 66 0.24 -4.49 -3.51
CA VAL A 66 -0.46 -3.49 -2.73
C VAL A 66 -1.65 -2.98 -3.54
N LEU A 67 -2.83 -2.97 -2.92
CA LEU A 67 -3.99 -2.28 -3.49
C LEU A 67 -3.80 -0.78 -3.31
N LEU A 68 -3.72 -0.05 -4.42
CA LEU A 68 -3.72 1.41 -4.40
C LEU A 68 -5.15 1.91 -4.26
N MET A 69 -5.38 2.73 -3.25
CA MET A 69 -6.68 3.31 -2.93
C MET A 69 -6.56 4.83 -2.85
N LEU A 70 -7.65 5.52 -3.15
CA LEU A 70 -7.79 6.96 -2.91
C LEU A 70 -8.60 7.15 -1.63
N ALA A 71 -8.06 7.96 -0.72
CA ALA A 71 -8.77 8.38 0.48
C ALA A 71 -9.36 9.77 0.25
N ARG A 72 -10.65 9.94 0.60
CA ARG A 72 -11.29 11.26 0.64
C ARG A 72 -10.84 11.96 1.92
N ASP A 73 -10.26 13.15 1.79
CA ASP A 73 -9.74 13.95 2.91
C ASP A 73 -10.30 15.38 2.85
N GLU A 74 -11.60 15.53 3.12
CA GLU A 74 -12.28 16.83 3.01
C GLU A 74 -11.77 17.84 4.06
N SER A 75 -11.29 17.38 5.21
CA SER A 75 -10.76 18.23 6.29
C SER A 75 -9.27 18.54 6.13
N GLY A 76 -8.57 17.90 5.19
CA GLY A 76 -7.11 17.99 5.06
C GLY A 76 -6.35 17.43 6.28
N GLU A 77 -7.01 16.65 7.13
CA GLU A 77 -6.41 16.11 8.35
C GLU A 77 -5.46 14.97 8.02
N LEU A 78 -5.84 14.08 7.09
CA LEU A 78 -4.97 13.00 6.65
C LEU A 78 -3.69 13.58 6.04
N GLN A 79 -3.81 14.56 5.15
CA GLN A 79 -2.65 15.21 4.54
C GLN A 79 -1.72 15.82 5.60
N ARG A 80 -2.26 16.58 6.57
CA ARG A 80 -1.45 17.17 7.64
C ARG A 80 -0.72 16.13 8.50
N LEU A 81 -1.39 15.01 8.80
CA LEU A 81 -0.77 13.91 9.55
C LEU A 81 0.37 13.25 8.74
N LEU A 82 0.16 13.03 7.45
CA LEU A 82 1.18 12.50 6.55
C LEU A 82 2.38 13.44 6.42
N ASP A 83 2.13 14.74 6.25
CA ASP A 83 3.20 15.76 6.18
C ASP A 83 4.02 15.77 7.47
N SER A 84 3.34 15.74 8.63
CA SER A 84 4.00 15.69 9.94
C SER A 84 4.83 14.42 10.13
N ALA A 85 4.28 13.26 9.75
CA ALA A 85 4.95 11.97 9.88
C ALA A 85 6.21 11.85 8.99
N THR A 86 6.25 12.60 7.89
CA THR A 86 7.31 12.56 6.89
C THR A 86 8.25 13.77 6.95
N ALA A 87 8.17 14.57 8.02
CA ALA A 87 9.06 15.70 8.32
C ALA A 87 10.37 15.28 9.02
N ARG A 88 10.53 13.99 9.33
CA ARG A 88 11.75 13.39 9.89
C ARG A 88 12.44 12.51 8.86
N GLU A 89 13.66 12.06 9.17
CA GLU A 89 14.32 11.03 8.37
C GLU A 89 13.49 9.72 8.36
N PRO A 90 13.43 9.03 7.20
CA PRO A 90 12.68 7.79 7.07
C PRO A 90 13.35 6.65 7.84
N ASP A 91 12.54 5.69 8.30
CA ASP A 91 13.07 4.50 8.99
C ASP A 91 13.84 3.58 8.04
N THR A 92 13.51 3.63 6.75
CA THR A 92 14.16 2.85 5.68
C THR A 92 13.96 3.54 4.34
N SER A 93 14.79 3.24 3.35
CA SER A 93 14.57 3.69 1.98
C SER A 93 14.97 2.62 0.97
N ALA A 94 14.32 2.64 -0.19
CA ALA A 94 14.60 1.75 -1.30
C ALA A 94 14.43 2.47 -2.63
N ALA A 95 15.04 1.93 -3.69
CA ALA A 95 14.81 2.41 -5.05
C ALA A 95 14.65 1.22 -6.00
N LEU A 96 13.62 1.26 -6.84
CA LEU A 96 13.38 0.25 -7.86
C LEU A 96 12.81 0.91 -9.12
N ARG A 97 13.47 0.65 -10.27
CA ARG A 97 12.99 1.08 -11.60
C ARG A 97 12.60 2.57 -11.67
N GLY A 98 13.40 3.44 -11.07
CA GLY A 98 13.18 4.89 -11.09
C GLY A 98 12.15 5.41 -10.08
N VAL A 99 11.62 4.54 -9.20
CA VAL A 99 10.80 4.92 -8.05
C VAL A 99 11.64 4.83 -6.79
N ARG A 100 11.74 5.93 -6.05
CA ARG A 100 12.30 5.95 -4.69
C ARG A 100 11.16 5.83 -3.69
N LEU A 101 11.33 4.96 -2.70
CA LEU A 101 10.44 4.81 -1.55
C LEU A 101 11.20 5.16 -0.27
N GLU A 102 10.53 5.90 0.61
CA GLU A 102 11.01 6.29 1.93
C GLU A 102 9.87 6.35 2.96
#